data_AF-A0AAV5AQL5-F1
#
_entry.id   AF-A0AAV5AQL5-F1
#
_cell.length_a   1.000
_cell.length_b   1.000
_cell.length_c   1.000
_cell.angle_alpha   90.00
_cell.angle_beta   90.00
_cell.angle_gamma   90.00
#
_symmetry.space_group_name_H-M   'P 1'
#
loop_
_entity.id
_entity.type
_entity.pdbx_description
1 polymer ?
#
loop_
_entity_poly.entity_id
_entity_poly.type
_entity_poly.pdbx_seq_one_letter_code
_entity_poly.pdbx_strand_id
1 'polypeptide(L)' 'MAYSHRNLLEKIIEIQNIVLELKRKDGDLFLKNIFWEHIQPKYKICYRTFHTYLGINAKKELRELQSK' A
#
# COMPACT_ATOMS: atom_id res chain seq x y z
N MET A 1 7.68 -16.73 13.17
CA MET A 1 6.91 -15.66 12.52
C MET A 1 7.50 -15.40 11.15
N ALA A 2 7.14 -16.21 10.16
CA ALA A 2 7.52 -15.93 8.78
C ALA A 2 6.62 -14.81 8.28
N TYR A 3 7.18 -13.73 7.74
CA TYR A 3 6.41 -12.76 6.96
C TYR A 3 5.84 -13.51 5.76
N SER A 4 4.63 -14.04 5.91
CA SER A 4 3.98 -14.76 4.82
C SER A 4 3.81 -13.75 3.69
N HIS A 5 4.12 -14.18 2.48
CA HIS A 5 3.97 -13.35 1.30
C HIS A 5 2.55 -12.74 1.23
N ARG A 6 1.56 -13.50 1.70
CA ARG A 6 0.18 -13.07 1.90
C ARG A 6 0.05 -11.82 2.81
N ASN A 7 0.65 -11.81 4.00
CA ASN A 7 0.55 -10.68 4.92
C ASN A 7 1.17 -9.40 4.34
N LEU A 8 2.25 -9.55 3.55
CA LEU A 8 2.87 -8.43 2.85
C LEU A 8 1.92 -7.85 1.79
N LEU A 9 1.30 -8.71 0.98
CA LEU A 9 0.37 -8.30 -0.07
C LEU A 9 -0.89 -7.65 0.50
N GLU A 10 -1.44 -8.19 1.59
CA GLU A 10 -2.57 -7.60 2.32
C GLU A 10 -2.21 -6.18 2.82
N LYS A 11 -1.02 -6.00 3.40
CA LYS A 11 -0.51 -4.66 3.80
C LYS A 11 -0.37 -3.71 2.61
N ILE A 12 0.12 -4.18 1.46
CA ILE A 12 0.24 -3.36 0.25
C ILE A 12 -1.13 -2.90 -0.23
N ILE A 13 -2.12 -3.80 -0.27
CA ILE A 13 -3.50 -3.47 -0.66
C ILE A 13 -4.11 -2.44 0.30
N GLU A 14 -3.87 -2.58 1.62
CA GLU A 14 -4.35 -1.62 2.61
C GLU A 14 -3.79 -0.21 2.34
N ILE A 15 -2.48 -0.10 2.08
CA ILE A 15 -1.82 1.17 1.72
C ILE A 15 -2.40 1.75 0.44
N GLN A 16 -2.56 0.93 -0.60
CA GLN A 16 -3.14 1.37 -1.88
C GLN A 16 -4.57 1.90 -1.71
N ASN A 17 -5.39 1.21 -0.91
CA ASN A 17 -6.76 1.64 -0.62
C ASN A 17 -6.80 2.97 0.14
N ILE A 18 -5.93 3.17 1.14
CA ILE A 18 -5.84 4.46 1.87
C ILE A 18 -5.53 5.60 0.89
N VAL A 19 -4.56 5.40 -0.01
CA VAL A 19 -4.17 6.41 -1.00
C VAL A 19 -5.32 6.71 -1.96
N LEU A 20 -6.04 5.70 -2.44
CA LEU A 20 -7.19 5.88 -3.32
C LEU A 20 -8.35 6.61 -2.63
N GLU A 21 -8.67 6.25 -1.39
CA GLU A 21 -9.71 6.92 -0.60
C GLU A 21 -9.37 8.38 -0.33
N LEU A 22 -8.12 8.67 0.03
CA LEU A 22 -7.65 10.04 0.25
C LEU A 22 -7.68 10.86 -1.04
N LYS A 23 -7.20 10.31 -2.16
CA LYS A 23 -7.29 10.98 -3.47
C LYS A 23 -8.72 11.19 -3.94
N ARG A 24 -9.64 10.29 -3.58
CA ARG A 24 -11.06 10.43 -3.93
C ARG A 24 -11.73 11.54 -3.12
N LYS A 25 -11.33 11.70 -1.87
CA LYS A 25 -11.82 12.78 -0.99
C LYS A 25 -11.20 14.13 -1.34
N ASP A 26 -9.92 14.12 -1.68
CA ASP A 26 -9.13 15.32 -1.97
C ASP A 26 -8.27 15.07 -3.23
N GLY A 27 -8.77 15.53 -4.37
CA GLY A 27 -8.18 15.29 -5.68
C GLY A 27 -6.81 15.93 -5.88
N ASP A 28 -6.50 16.98 -5.12
CA ASP A 28 -5.25 17.76 -5.23
C ASP A 28 -4.17 17.27 -4.25
N LEU A 29 -4.45 16.20 -3.49
CA LEU A 29 -3.54 15.70 -2.48
C LEU A 29 -2.33 14.98 -3.12
N PHE A 30 -1.14 15.55 -2.91
CA PHE A 30 0.11 14.97 -3.38
C PHE A 30 0.44 13.69 -2.62
N LEU A 31 1.00 12.70 -3.35
CA LEU A 31 1.48 11.44 -2.77
C LEU A 31 2.51 11.64 -1.65
N LYS A 32 3.29 12.72 -1.72
CA LYS A 32 4.24 13.10 -0.66
C LYS A 32 3.52 13.41 0.65
N ASN A 33 2.43 14.17 0.61
CA ASN A 33 1.68 14.56 1.80
C ASN A 33 0.98 13.33 2.40
N ILE A 34 0.32 12.53 1.56
CA ILE A 34 -0.28 11.26 1.97
C ILE A 34 0.74 10.36 2.67
N PHE A 35 1.95 10.27 2.13
CA PHE A 35 3.00 9.47 2.73
C PHE A 35 3.38 9.96 4.13
N TRP A 36 3.69 11.25 4.29
CA TRP A 36 4.16 11.79 5.56
C TRP A 36 3.07 11.83 6.63
N GLU A 37 1.82 12.11 6.26
CA GLU A 37 0.71 12.29 7.19
C GLU A 37 0.03 10.97 7.58
N HIS A 38 -0.12 10.03 6.64
CA HIS A 38 -0.93 8.82 6.85
C HIS A 38 -0.12 7.52 6.84
N ILE A 39 0.86 7.40 5.95
CA ILE A 39 1.53 6.11 5.72
C ILE A 39 2.73 5.92 6.64
N GLN A 40 3.63 6.89 6.71
CA GLN A 40 4.85 6.82 7.51
C GLN A 40 4.58 6.63 9.01
N PRO A 41 3.66 7.38 9.66
CA PRO A 41 3.40 7.19 11.09
C PRO A 41 2.81 5.81 11.42
N LYS A 42 1.99 5.24 10.53
CA LYS A 42 1.32 3.95 10.75
C LYS A 42 2.22 2.75 10.43
N TYR A 43 2.87 2.77 9.26
CA TYR A 43 3.59 1.59 8.75
C TYR A 43 5.10 1.66 8.90
N LYS A 44 5.64 2.83 9.26
CA LYS A 44 7.07 3.08 9.46
C LYS A 44 7.92 2.60 8.28
N ILE A 45 7.46 2.86 7.05
CA ILE A 45 8.13 2.47 5.80
C ILE A 45 8.77 3.68 5.14
N CYS A 46 9.91 3.50 4.49
CA CYS A 46 10.52 4.62 3.77
C CYS A 46 9.73 4.99 2.50
N TYR A 47 9.93 6.22 2.03
CA TYR A 47 9.25 6.76 0.85
C TYR A 47 9.47 5.90 -0.40
N ARG A 48 10.68 5.33 -0.55
CA ARG A 48 11.00 4.42 -1.65
C ARG A 48 10.12 3.17 -1.62
N THR A 49 10.00 2.53 -0.46
CA THR A 49 9.14 1.35 -0.28
C THR A 49 7.68 1.65 -0.56
N PHE A 50 7.19 2.82 -0.15
CA PHE A 50 5.84 3.26 -0.47
C PHE A 50 5.59 3.33 -1.99
N HIS A 51 6.50 3.94 -2.76
CA HIS A 51 6.40 3.96 -4.23
C HIS A 51 6.46 2.57 -4.85
N THR A 52 7.33 1.70 -4.33
CA THR A 52 7.38 0.29 -4.76
C THR A 52 6.03 -0.39 -4.54
N TYR A 53 5.40 -0.19 -3.38
CA TYR A 53 4.10 -0.77 -3.05
C TYR A 53 2.97 -0.25 -3.94
N LEU A 54 3.01 1.02 -4.35
CA LEU A 54 2.03 1.56 -5.31
C LEU A 54 2.15 0.95 -6.71
N GLY A 55 3.35 0.54 -7.12
CA GLY A 55 3.59 -0.11 -8.42
C GLY A 55 3.32 -1.62 -8.46
N ILE A 56 3.17 -2.27 -7.30
CA ILE A 56 2.93 -3.72 -7.21
C ILE A 56 1.45 -4.02 -7.48
N ASN A 57 1.18 -5.01 -8.34
CA ASN A 57 -0.18 -5.49 -8.60
C ASN A 57 -0.63 -6.49 -7.53
N ALA A 58 -0.72 -6.02 -6.28
CA ALA A 58 -0.94 -6.88 -5.13
C ALA A 58 -2.26 -7.66 -5.18
N LYS A 59 -3.30 -7.10 -5.83
CA LYS A 59 -4.59 -7.78 -6.05
C LYS A 59 -4.44 -9.02 -6.95
N LYS A 60 -3.61 -8.96 -7.98
CA LYS A 60 -3.34 -10.09 -8.88
C LYS A 60 -2.53 -11.17 -8.16
N GLU A 61 -1.44 -10.77 -7.50
CA GLU A 61 -0.56 -11.70 -6.77
C GLU A 61 -1.31 -12.41 -5.64
N LEU A 62 -2.20 -11.73 -4.92
CA LEU A 62 -3.02 -12.35 -3.87
C LEU A 62 -3.98 -13.41 -4.45
N ARG A 63 -4.57 -13.16 -5.62
CA ARG A 63 -5.41 -14.14 -6.32
C ARG A 63 -4.62 -15.37 -6.75
N GLU A 64 -3.42 -15.18 -7.29
CA GLU A 64 -2.53 -16.28 -7.67
C GLU A 64 -2.12 -17.14 -6.46
N LEU A 65 -1.90 -16.53 -5.29
CA LEU A 65 -1.64 -17.25 -4.05
C LEU A 65 -2.84 -18.03 -3.53
N GLN A 66 -4.06 -17.53 -3.72
CA GLN A 66 -5.30 -18.23 -3.30
C GLN A 66 -5.70 -19.36 -4.25
N SER A 67 -5.28 -19.29 -5.51
CA SER A 67 -5.57 -20.30 -6.53
C SER A 67 -4.63 -21.51 -6.49
N LYS A 68 -3.65 -21.53 -5.57
CA LYS A 68 -2.64 -22.56 -5.40
C LYS A 68 -2.95 -23.43 -4.19
#